data_AF-A0A2V8N616-F1
#
_entry.id   AF-A0A2V8N616-F1
#
_cell.length_a   1.000
_cell.length_b   1.000
_cell.length_c   1.000
_cell.angle_alpha   90.00
_cell.angle_beta   90.00
_cell.angle_gamma   90.00
#
_symmetry.space_group_name_H-M   'P 1'
#
loop_
_entity.id
_entity.type
_entity.pdbx_description
1 polymer ?
#
loop_
_entity_poly.entity_id
_entity_poly.type
_entity_poly.pdbx_seq_one_letter_code
_entity_poly.pdbx_strand_id
1 'polypeptide(L)'
;MSGTPGPNWPSWNAIVPINVYNVQEGCISNAMSQNVVYERGITNVVELNMRNLARWLDGVYDTNLLAGTNAVSTNITKPDGYTIYVSDRRGDKVKTFTASGSTVTATNGMADNEDIYGPNGLLDPGEDIQETGGLVKDVTELPDPAALVDIYGTDRTKRAIAVAAWTNPANYFRRSVRLFNGENLQVSGASGKLSSTLGISVSTENLIYIWGNYNTTGINAAPPSGTAALNDPAATYHYTGNQVPTSIVADGFSPMSKTWFDSSSAMYPDTSTNRLADLNLLTVGAETSVRAGIIAGNNMSALAGTPDQGNGYESRLNGGMINFPRFVEDWYTVSRRWNYVGSFIPLFHATQAVGPWSYVSPYIIYQPPIRDWAFDVSFQDPTRLPPATPLFQHLEPTGFKQIL
;
A
#
# COMPACT_ATOMS: atom_id res chain seq x y z
N MET A 1 -4.16 2.17 22.75
CA MET A 1 -5.27 2.28 23.71
C MET A 1 -6.57 1.98 22.96
N SER A 2 -7.26 0.87 23.26
CA SER A 2 -8.53 0.50 22.61
C SER A 2 -9.66 0.53 23.64
N GLY A 3 -10.30 1.68 23.79
CA GLY A 3 -11.59 1.80 24.45
C GLY A 3 -12.64 2.08 23.38
N THR A 4 -13.79 1.41 23.43
CA THR A 4 -14.94 1.72 22.59
C THR A 4 -15.45 3.11 22.99
N PRO A 5 -15.47 4.11 22.09
CA PRO A 5 -15.89 5.46 22.46
C PRO A 5 -17.38 5.46 22.85
N GLY A 6 -17.68 6.03 24.01
CA GLY A 6 -19.05 6.30 24.45
C GLY A 6 -19.59 7.62 23.85
N PRO A 7 -20.90 7.87 23.92
CA PRO A 7 -21.58 8.98 23.24
C PRO A 7 -20.99 10.39 23.50
N ASN A 8 -20.31 10.59 24.63
CA ASN A 8 -19.79 11.89 25.08
C ASN A 8 -18.25 11.96 25.12
N TRP A 9 -17.54 11.15 24.34
CA TRP A 9 -16.07 11.22 24.30
C TRP A 9 -15.60 12.59 23.75
N PRO A 10 -14.78 13.37 24.48
CA PRO A 10 -14.36 14.72 24.07
C PRO A 10 -13.55 14.80 22.78
N SER A 11 -13.23 13.64 22.19
CA SER A 11 -12.20 13.45 21.18
C SER A 11 -12.72 12.77 19.91
N TRP A 12 -14.03 12.80 19.62
CA TRP A 12 -14.58 12.27 18.36
C TRP A 12 -13.90 12.85 17.11
N ASN A 13 -13.38 14.09 17.21
CA ASN A 13 -12.61 14.77 16.16
C ASN A 13 -11.12 14.96 16.54
N ALA A 14 -10.62 14.31 17.59
CA ALA A 14 -9.20 14.39 17.89
C ALA A 14 -8.43 13.49 16.93
N ILE A 15 -7.45 14.06 16.24
CA ILE A 15 -6.48 13.28 15.47
C ILE A 15 -5.68 12.44 16.46
N VAL A 16 -5.97 11.15 16.53
CA VAL A 16 -5.13 10.18 17.26
C VAL A 16 -4.14 9.63 16.24
N PRO A 17 -2.83 9.95 16.34
CA PRO A 17 -1.85 9.38 15.42
C PRO A 17 -1.83 7.87 15.59
N ILE A 18 -2.05 7.15 14.49
CA ILE A 18 -1.86 5.71 14.42
C ILE A 18 -0.42 5.48 14.01
N ASN A 19 0.35 4.79 14.85
CA ASN A 19 1.72 4.39 14.58
C ASN A 19 1.75 2.89 14.30
N VAL A 20 2.37 2.50 13.19
CA VAL A 20 2.63 1.10 12.84
C VAL A 20 4.12 0.93 12.54
N TYR A 21 4.59 -0.31 12.58
CA TYR A 21 5.96 -0.62 12.18
C TYR A 21 5.98 -1.17 10.75
N ASN A 22 6.63 -0.45 9.85
CA ASN A 22 6.89 -0.93 8.51
C ASN A 22 8.20 -1.71 8.49
N VAL A 23 8.09 -3.03 8.41
CA VAL A 23 9.24 -3.95 8.38
C VAL A 23 10.14 -3.74 7.17
N GLN A 24 9.62 -3.16 6.09
CA GLN A 24 10.37 -2.85 4.86
C GLN A 24 11.15 -1.53 4.99
N GLU A 25 10.96 -0.78 6.07
CA GLU A 25 11.72 0.44 6.35
C GLU A 25 12.64 0.29 7.55
N GLY A 26 12.27 -0.56 8.51
CA GLY A 26 12.96 -0.67 9.78
C GLY A 26 14.33 -1.35 9.68
N CYS A 27 14.34 -2.64 9.34
CA CYS A 27 15.57 -3.40 9.15
C CYS A 27 15.72 -3.61 7.65
N ILE A 28 16.83 -3.16 7.06
CA ILE A 28 17.03 -3.03 5.61
C ILE A 28 18.35 -3.62 5.12
N SER A 29 19.16 -4.15 6.03
CA SER A 29 20.34 -4.97 5.74
C SER A 29 20.46 -6.09 6.76
N ASN A 30 21.07 -7.20 6.37
CA ASN A 30 21.37 -8.32 7.26
C ASN A 30 22.48 -7.99 8.29
N ALA A 31 23.23 -6.90 8.11
CA ALA A 31 24.23 -6.42 9.05
C ALA A 31 23.60 -5.78 10.29
N MET A 32 22.30 -5.45 10.22
CA MET A 32 21.56 -4.86 11.32
C MET A 32 21.17 -5.91 12.36
N SER A 33 21.11 -5.49 13.63
CA SER A 33 20.70 -6.35 14.74
C SER A 33 19.28 -6.88 14.57
N GLN A 34 19.13 -8.18 14.83
CA GLN A 34 17.85 -8.88 14.71
C GLN A 34 16.93 -8.65 15.91
N ASN A 35 15.62 -8.85 15.72
CA ASN A 35 14.59 -8.64 16.74
C ASN A 35 14.59 -7.21 17.33
N VAL A 36 14.97 -6.23 16.51
CA VAL A 36 15.04 -4.82 16.86
C VAL A 36 14.01 -4.02 16.05
N VAL A 37 13.33 -3.09 16.71
CA VAL A 37 12.58 -2.03 16.04
C VAL A 37 13.47 -0.81 15.90
N TYR A 38 13.64 -0.37 14.66
CA TYR A 38 14.39 0.82 14.30
C TYR A 38 13.45 2.01 14.10
N GLU A 39 13.89 3.20 14.50
CA GLU A 39 13.12 4.45 14.36
C GLU A 39 12.59 4.66 12.94
N ARG A 40 13.43 4.35 11.95
CA ARG A 40 13.09 4.41 10.51
C ARG A 40 11.86 3.60 10.11
N GLY A 41 11.58 2.49 10.80
CA GLY A 41 10.42 1.65 10.54
C GLY A 41 9.11 2.23 11.06
N ILE A 42 9.15 3.26 11.92
CA ILE A 42 7.93 3.85 12.49
C ILE A 42 7.21 4.65 11.42
N THR A 43 5.96 4.27 11.14
CA THR A 43 5.14 4.86 10.08
C THR A 43 3.85 5.40 10.67
N ASN A 44 3.54 6.67 10.39
CA ASN A 44 2.25 7.27 10.73
C ASN A 44 1.18 6.90 9.70
N VAL A 45 -0.01 6.52 10.15
CA VAL A 45 -1.09 6.06 9.26
C VAL A 45 -2.26 7.04 9.27
N VAL A 46 -2.71 7.42 8.09
CA VAL A 46 -4.03 8.02 7.86
C VAL A 46 -4.97 6.92 7.38
N GLU A 47 -6.03 6.65 8.13
CA GLU A 47 -7.00 5.62 7.77
C GLU A 47 -8.23 6.20 7.05
N LEU A 48 -8.68 5.49 6.02
CA LEU A 48 -9.91 5.78 5.30
C LEU A 48 -10.84 4.57 5.36
N ASN A 49 -11.98 4.74 6.03
CA ASN A 49 -13.04 3.74 6.05
C ASN A 49 -13.82 3.78 4.74
N MET A 50 -13.55 2.80 3.87
CA MET A 50 -13.99 2.87 2.48
C MET A 50 -15.50 2.64 2.32
N ARG A 51 -16.12 1.84 3.20
CA ARG A 51 -17.58 1.74 3.26
C ARG A 51 -18.25 3.05 3.63
N ASN A 52 -17.71 3.77 4.63
CA ASN A 52 -18.26 5.06 5.03
C ASN A 52 -18.02 6.12 3.95
N LEU A 53 -16.86 6.12 3.32
CA LEU A 53 -16.57 7.00 2.18
C LEU A 53 -17.53 6.77 1.01
N ALA A 54 -17.75 5.51 0.62
CA ALA A 54 -18.65 5.18 -0.49
C ALA A 54 -20.09 5.64 -0.19
N ARG A 55 -20.58 5.41 1.03
CA ARG A 55 -21.89 5.93 1.48
C ARG A 55 -21.95 7.46 1.46
N TRP A 56 -20.89 8.13 1.91
CA TRP A 56 -20.80 9.58 1.87
C TRP A 56 -20.91 10.07 0.42
N LEU A 57 -20.11 9.52 -0.50
CA LEU A 57 -20.11 9.86 -1.93
C LEU A 57 -21.41 9.51 -2.66
N ASP A 58 -22.23 8.61 -2.10
CA ASP A 58 -23.54 8.29 -2.64
C ASP A 58 -24.67 9.20 -2.13
N GLY A 59 -24.35 10.08 -1.17
CA GLY A 59 -25.31 10.96 -0.48
C GLY A 59 -26.11 10.26 0.61
N VAL A 60 -25.67 9.08 1.05
CA VAL A 60 -26.33 8.28 2.09
C VAL A 60 -25.76 8.66 3.45
N TYR A 61 -26.40 9.62 4.10
CA TYR A 61 -25.95 10.14 5.38
C TYR A 61 -26.75 9.57 6.56
N ASP A 62 -26.06 9.36 7.67
CA ASP A 62 -26.67 9.08 8.97
C ASP A 62 -26.00 9.95 10.05
N THR A 63 -26.57 9.92 11.27
CA THR A 63 -26.09 10.74 12.39
C THR A 63 -24.66 10.41 12.81
N ASN A 64 -24.20 9.17 12.60
CA ASN A 64 -22.83 8.76 12.94
C ASN A 64 -21.84 9.22 11.88
N LEU A 65 -22.20 9.12 10.59
CA LEU A 65 -21.38 9.56 9.47
C LEU A 65 -21.18 11.07 9.46
N LEU A 66 -22.21 11.84 9.86
CA LEU A 66 -22.17 13.30 9.92
C LEU A 66 -21.79 13.86 11.29
N ALA A 67 -21.47 13.03 12.27
CA ALA A 67 -21.16 13.50 13.63
C ALA A 67 -20.07 14.61 13.59
N GLY A 68 -20.43 15.83 13.99
CA GLY A 68 -19.51 16.98 13.98
C GLY A 68 -19.35 17.70 12.64
N THR A 69 -20.13 17.37 11.60
CA THR A 69 -20.12 18.03 10.29
C THR A 69 -21.53 18.32 9.78
N ASN A 70 -21.68 19.25 8.83
CA ASN A 70 -22.93 19.51 8.13
C ASN A 70 -22.72 19.27 6.63
N ALA A 71 -23.12 18.09 6.13
CA ALA A 71 -23.09 17.78 4.70
C ALA A 71 -24.51 17.74 4.14
N VAL A 72 -24.68 18.25 2.93
CA VAL A 72 -25.97 18.23 2.20
C VAL A 72 -25.80 17.33 0.99
N SER A 73 -26.61 16.27 0.89
CA SER A 73 -26.42 15.23 -0.13
C SER A 73 -26.63 15.76 -1.54
N THR A 74 -27.44 16.80 -1.71
CA THR A 74 -27.63 17.48 -3.00
C THR A 74 -26.40 18.23 -3.49
N ASN A 75 -25.43 18.52 -2.62
CA ASN A 75 -24.16 19.13 -3.03
C ASN A 75 -23.19 18.11 -3.63
N ILE A 76 -23.44 16.82 -3.39
CA ILE A 76 -22.69 15.77 -4.05
C ILE A 76 -23.23 15.64 -5.46
N THR A 77 -22.51 16.26 -6.39
CA THR A 77 -22.71 16.00 -7.81
C THR A 77 -22.43 14.52 -8.03
N LYS A 78 -23.21 13.86 -8.89
CA LYS A 78 -22.96 12.49 -9.33
C LYS A 78 -22.31 12.47 -10.74
N PRO A 79 -21.09 13.05 -10.91
CA PRO A 79 -20.33 12.86 -12.13
C PRO A 79 -19.93 11.37 -12.20
N ASP A 80 -19.47 10.90 -13.35
CA ASP A 80 -19.38 9.46 -13.69
C ASP A 80 -18.53 8.59 -12.72
N GLY A 81 -17.82 9.20 -11.78
CA GLY A 81 -17.35 8.61 -10.52
C GLY A 81 -16.50 9.61 -9.73
N TYR A 82 -15.78 9.14 -8.70
CA TYR A 82 -15.00 10.00 -7.82
C TYR A 82 -13.53 9.62 -7.79
N THR A 83 -12.66 10.63 -7.75
CA THR A 83 -11.25 10.46 -7.39
C THR A 83 -10.99 11.14 -6.06
N ILE A 84 -10.43 10.40 -5.11
CA ILE A 84 -10.08 10.87 -3.78
C ILE A 84 -8.57 10.94 -3.72
N TYR A 85 -8.04 12.16 -3.60
CA TYR A 85 -6.63 12.39 -3.37
C TYR A 85 -6.37 12.62 -1.88
N VAL A 86 -5.53 11.80 -1.28
CA VAL A 86 -5.10 11.92 0.11
C VAL A 86 -3.64 12.39 0.12
N SER A 87 -3.44 13.65 0.50
CA SER A 87 -2.13 14.20 0.75
C SER A 87 -1.82 14.19 2.24
N ASP A 88 -0.77 13.49 2.62
CA ASP A 88 -0.13 13.63 3.92
C ASP A 88 1.31 13.99 3.66
N ARG A 89 1.68 15.22 4.05
CA ARG A 89 3.03 15.80 3.91
C ARG A 89 3.56 16.32 5.24
N ARG A 90 2.96 15.89 6.36
CA ARG A 90 3.40 16.31 7.70
C ARG A 90 4.84 15.89 7.91
N GLY A 91 5.66 16.85 8.35
CA GLY A 91 7.09 16.66 8.56
C GLY A 91 7.96 16.98 7.35
N ASP A 92 7.40 17.12 6.15
CA ASP A 92 8.22 17.31 4.95
C ASP A 92 8.83 18.68 4.87
N LYS A 93 10.07 18.72 4.38
CA LYS A 93 10.71 19.97 3.96
C LYS A 93 10.81 20.00 2.44
N VAL A 94 10.71 21.20 1.89
CA VAL A 94 10.98 21.41 0.46
C VAL A 94 12.48 21.24 0.24
N LYS A 95 12.86 20.30 -0.62
CA LYS A 95 14.25 20.02 -1.01
C LYS A 95 14.47 20.30 -2.47
N THR A 96 15.69 20.73 -2.79
CA THR A 96 16.16 20.84 -4.18
C THR A 96 17.22 19.78 -4.40
N PHE A 97 16.98 18.92 -5.38
CA PHE A 97 17.83 17.79 -5.72
C PHE A 97 17.95 17.62 -7.23
N THR A 98 18.90 16.80 -7.66
CA THR A 98 19.01 16.40 -9.07
C THR A 98 18.30 15.07 -9.26
N ALA A 99 17.50 14.95 -10.32
CA ALA A 99 16.87 13.70 -10.73
C ALA A 99 16.91 13.61 -12.25
N SER A 100 17.52 12.54 -12.78
CA SER A 100 17.70 12.33 -14.22
C SER A 100 18.29 13.55 -14.92
N GLY A 101 19.35 14.13 -14.34
CA GLY A 101 20.04 15.32 -14.85
C GLY A 101 19.28 16.64 -14.75
N SER A 102 18.09 16.66 -14.14
CA SER A 102 17.28 17.89 -13.95
C SER A 102 17.25 18.31 -12.49
N THR A 103 17.38 19.62 -12.23
CA THR A 103 17.14 20.18 -10.89
C THR A 103 15.65 20.20 -10.61
N VAL A 104 15.23 19.49 -9.56
CA VAL A 104 13.85 19.36 -9.10
C VAL A 104 13.74 19.93 -7.70
N THR A 105 12.66 20.66 -7.44
CA THR A 105 12.30 21.11 -6.08
C THR A 105 11.00 20.42 -5.67
N ALA A 106 11.05 19.56 -4.65
CA ALA A 106 9.89 18.74 -4.24
C ALA A 106 9.89 18.43 -2.73
N THR A 107 8.77 17.85 -2.27
CA THR A 107 8.51 17.36 -0.91
C THR A 107 8.13 15.87 -1.00
N ASN A 108 9.02 15.06 -1.55
CA ASN A 108 8.75 13.65 -1.87
C ASN A 108 9.76 12.70 -1.23
N GLY A 109 10.56 13.17 -0.27
CA GLY A 109 11.53 12.38 0.48
C GLY A 109 12.66 11.75 -0.34
N MET A 110 12.72 12.06 -1.64
CA MET A 110 13.68 11.45 -2.56
C MET A 110 15.10 11.97 -2.32
N ALA A 111 15.23 13.17 -1.77
CA ALA A 111 16.50 13.75 -1.35
C ALA A 111 17.07 13.11 -0.08
N ASP A 112 16.28 12.31 0.63
CA ASP A 112 16.56 11.91 2.01
C ASP A 112 16.82 10.40 2.16
N ASN A 113 16.74 9.62 1.07
CA ASN A 113 16.72 8.15 1.07
C ASN A 113 18.08 7.49 0.76
N GLU A 114 19.21 8.14 1.07
CA GLU A 114 20.56 7.55 0.89
C GLU A 114 21.16 7.12 2.25
N ASP A 115 22.22 6.28 2.25
CA ASP A 115 22.85 5.66 3.44
C ASP A 115 21.92 4.65 4.17
N ILE A 116 21.16 3.91 3.38
CA ILE A 116 20.15 2.95 3.82
C ILE A 116 20.75 1.55 3.98
N TYR A 117 21.67 1.16 3.11
CA TYR A 117 22.35 -0.13 3.09
C TYR A 117 23.60 -0.11 3.98
N GLY A 118 23.33 -0.12 5.30
CA GLY A 118 24.36 -0.11 6.32
C GLY A 118 24.81 1.32 6.59
N PRO A 119 24.22 2.04 7.55
CA PRO A 119 24.47 3.47 7.80
C PRO A 119 25.92 3.72 8.20
N ASN A 120 26.77 3.89 7.19
CA ASN A 120 28.21 3.83 7.29
C ASN A 120 28.85 5.12 6.77
N GLY A 121 28.05 6.02 6.19
CA GLY A 121 28.49 7.31 5.65
C GLY A 121 29.25 7.19 4.33
N LEU A 122 29.17 6.06 3.64
CA LEU A 122 29.71 5.80 2.32
C LEU A 122 28.57 5.64 1.32
N LEU A 123 28.84 5.91 0.04
CA LEU A 123 27.88 5.68 -1.03
C LEU A 123 27.89 4.20 -1.41
N ASP A 124 26.88 3.45 -0.98
CA ASP A 124 26.71 2.04 -1.27
C ASP A 124 25.94 1.80 -2.59
N PRO A 125 26.14 0.66 -3.29
CA PRO A 125 25.33 0.32 -4.46
C PRO A 125 23.81 0.39 -4.19
N GLY A 126 23.12 1.24 -4.95
CA GLY A 126 21.67 1.47 -4.81
C GLY A 126 21.30 2.72 -4.03
N GLU A 127 22.28 3.47 -3.52
CA GLU A 127 22.05 4.68 -2.73
C GLU A 127 22.21 5.98 -3.51
N ASP A 128 22.68 5.96 -4.76
CA ASP A 128 22.81 7.16 -5.60
C ASP A 128 21.50 7.47 -6.36
N ILE A 129 20.41 7.68 -5.61
CA ILE A 129 19.07 7.90 -6.20
C ILE A 129 19.03 9.23 -6.97
N GLN A 130 19.85 10.20 -6.56
CA GLN A 130 19.92 11.53 -7.16
C GLN A 130 20.98 11.68 -8.25
N GLU A 131 21.73 10.61 -8.56
CA GLU A 131 22.79 10.59 -9.58
C GLU A 131 23.84 11.69 -9.36
N THR A 132 24.17 11.99 -8.11
CA THR A 132 25.15 13.04 -7.78
C THR A 132 26.58 12.52 -7.72
N GLY A 133 26.76 11.20 -7.71
CA GLY A 133 28.05 10.54 -7.53
C GLY A 133 28.60 10.65 -6.10
N GLY A 134 27.79 11.09 -5.15
CA GLY A 134 28.10 11.20 -3.74
C GLY A 134 26.88 10.94 -2.88
N LEU A 135 27.12 10.67 -1.59
CA LEU A 135 26.06 10.43 -0.63
C LEU A 135 25.36 11.74 -0.25
N VAL A 136 24.04 11.78 -0.39
CA VAL A 136 23.15 12.90 -0.08
C VAL A 136 22.08 12.43 0.88
N LYS A 137 22.17 12.85 2.15
CA LYS A 137 21.19 12.52 3.18
C LYS A 137 20.82 13.71 4.06
N ASP A 138 19.58 13.75 4.50
CA ASP A 138 19.11 14.64 5.58
C ASP A 138 18.53 13.83 6.74
N VAL A 139 19.36 13.64 7.77
CA VAL A 139 19.01 12.91 8.99
C VAL A 139 17.91 13.60 9.83
N THR A 140 17.51 14.84 9.50
CA THR A 140 16.44 15.55 10.20
C THR A 140 15.04 15.19 9.70
N GLU A 141 14.92 14.67 8.48
CA GLU A 141 13.64 14.26 7.84
C GLU A 141 13.57 12.74 7.68
N LEU A 142 14.72 12.10 7.48
CA LEU A 142 14.87 10.65 7.54
C LEU A 142 16.09 10.26 8.38
N PRO A 143 15.93 9.91 9.66
CA PRO A 143 17.06 9.54 10.49
C PRO A 143 17.72 8.26 9.98
N ASP A 144 19.04 8.17 10.17
CA ASP A 144 19.76 6.90 10.08
C ASP A 144 19.03 5.87 10.98
N PRO A 145 18.98 4.57 10.62
CA PRO A 145 18.25 3.59 11.40
C PRO A 145 18.86 3.42 12.80
N ALA A 146 18.35 4.23 13.73
CA ALA A 146 18.65 4.15 15.14
C ALA A 146 17.71 3.15 15.79
N ALA A 147 18.31 2.20 16.50
CA ALA A 147 17.57 1.25 17.28
C ALA A 147 16.84 2.00 18.43
N LEU A 148 15.60 1.62 18.77
CA LEU A 148 14.88 2.25 19.87
C LEU A 148 15.39 1.76 21.24
N VAL A 149 15.98 2.66 22.03
CA VAL A 149 16.67 2.35 23.31
C VAL A 149 15.76 1.60 24.30
N ASP A 150 16.33 0.64 25.04
CA ASP A 150 15.65 -0.24 26.01
C ASP A 150 14.54 -1.14 25.44
N ILE A 151 14.46 -1.26 24.12
CA ILE A 151 13.45 -2.02 23.37
C ILE A 151 14.16 -3.07 22.49
N TYR A 152 15.03 -3.87 23.11
CA TYR A 152 15.79 -4.91 22.43
C TYR A 152 15.69 -6.27 23.13
N GLY A 153 15.80 -7.35 22.36
CA GLY A 153 15.90 -8.72 22.89
C GLY A 153 14.63 -9.55 22.72
N THR A 154 14.45 -10.59 23.54
CA THR A 154 13.39 -11.60 23.36
C THR A 154 11.97 -11.11 23.71
N ASP A 155 11.82 -9.91 24.30
CA ASP A 155 10.51 -9.38 24.70
C ASP A 155 9.80 -8.66 23.54
N ARG A 156 9.06 -9.44 22.75
CA ARG A 156 8.24 -8.95 21.63
C ARG A 156 7.16 -7.95 22.05
N THR A 157 6.66 -8.03 23.29
CA THR A 157 5.56 -7.17 23.75
C THR A 157 6.06 -5.74 23.96
N LYS A 158 7.28 -5.57 24.47
CA LYS A 158 7.90 -4.24 24.60
C LYS A 158 8.07 -3.55 23.26
N ARG A 159 8.46 -4.28 22.21
CA ARG A 159 8.54 -3.72 20.84
C ARG A 159 7.20 -3.19 20.35
N ALA A 160 6.15 -3.99 20.51
CA ALA A 160 4.79 -3.59 20.15
C ALA A 160 4.32 -2.33 20.90
N ILE A 161 4.56 -2.28 22.21
CA ILE A 161 4.19 -1.13 23.04
C ILE A 161 4.97 0.12 22.61
N ALA A 162 6.28 0.00 22.34
CA ALA A 162 7.10 1.12 21.93
C ALA A 162 6.60 1.78 20.64
N VAL A 163 6.27 0.98 19.63
CA VAL A 163 5.72 1.48 18.36
C VAL A 163 4.34 2.12 18.59
N ALA A 164 3.44 1.44 19.30
CA ALA A 164 2.08 1.94 19.53
C ALA A 164 2.05 3.22 20.40
N ALA A 165 2.98 3.34 21.35
CA ALA A 165 3.11 4.48 22.25
C ALA A 165 4.04 5.57 21.69
N TRP A 166 4.56 5.40 20.47
CA TRP A 166 5.52 6.34 19.91
C TRP A 166 4.89 7.72 19.74
N THR A 167 5.38 8.67 20.53
CA THR A 167 4.96 10.07 20.45
C THR A 167 5.81 10.77 19.39
N ASN A 168 5.48 10.57 18.11
CA ASN A 168 6.07 11.37 17.03
C ASN A 168 5.31 12.69 16.88
N PRO A 169 5.98 13.83 16.77
CA PRO A 169 5.42 15.03 16.15
C PRO A 169 5.08 14.88 14.64
N ALA A 170 5.23 13.69 14.05
CA ALA A 170 5.15 13.42 12.61
C ALA A 170 6.19 14.23 11.82
N ASN A 171 7.42 14.28 12.34
CA ASN A 171 8.51 15.08 11.77
C ASN A 171 9.24 14.40 10.60
N TYR A 172 8.94 13.14 10.31
CA TYR A 172 9.69 12.34 9.34
C TYR A 172 8.88 12.00 8.09
N PHE A 173 9.57 11.76 6.99
CA PHE A 173 9.03 11.28 5.70
C PHE A 173 8.54 9.80 5.77
N ARG A 174 7.91 9.39 6.88
CA ARG A 174 7.45 8.01 7.11
C ARG A 174 5.98 8.00 7.52
N ARG A 175 5.15 7.89 6.50
CA ARG A 175 3.69 7.87 6.62
C ARG A 175 3.07 6.98 5.57
N SER A 176 1.79 6.71 5.74
CA SER A 176 1.04 5.85 4.84
C SER A 176 -0.44 6.18 4.91
N VAL A 177 -1.16 5.76 3.87
CA VAL A 177 -2.61 5.73 3.86
C VAL A 177 -3.05 4.29 4.02
N ARG A 178 -4.06 4.02 4.84
CA ARG A 178 -4.65 2.68 4.95
C ARG A 178 -6.12 2.70 4.60
N LEU A 179 -6.48 1.90 3.60
CA LEU A 179 -7.85 1.65 3.21
C LEU A 179 -8.36 0.44 3.98
N PHE A 180 -9.45 0.58 4.72
CA PHE A 180 -10.05 -0.52 5.46
C PHE A 180 -11.57 -0.54 5.26
N ASN A 181 -12.18 -1.69 5.61
CA ASN A 181 -13.63 -1.89 5.50
C ASN A 181 -14.14 -1.61 4.07
N GLY A 182 -13.39 -2.08 3.07
CA GLY A 182 -13.69 -1.88 1.64
C GLY A 182 -14.35 -3.08 0.98
N GLU A 183 -14.79 -4.10 1.72
CA GLU A 183 -15.28 -5.35 1.11
C GLU A 183 -16.62 -5.20 0.38
N ASN A 184 -17.50 -4.33 0.86
CA ASN A 184 -18.83 -4.10 0.30
C ASN A 184 -18.98 -2.66 -0.17
N LEU A 185 -18.15 -2.25 -1.14
CA LEU A 185 -18.24 -0.92 -1.75
C LEU A 185 -19.52 -0.79 -2.56
N GLN A 186 -20.23 0.31 -2.34
CA GLN A 186 -21.53 0.59 -2.91
C GLN A 186 -21.63 2.07 -3.25
N VAL A 187 -21.86 2.36 -4.52
CA VAL A 187 -22.01 3.72 -5.04
C VAL A 187 -22.94 3.68 -6.25
N SER A 188 -24.04 4.43 -6.20
CA SER A 188 -25.13 4.32 -7.18
C SER A 188 -25.03 5.38 -8.29
N GLY A 189 -25.16 4.93 -9.55
CA GLY A 189 -25.28 5.81 -10.71
C GLY A 189 -26.69 6.41 -10.85
N ALA A 190 -26.79 7.62 -11.41
CA ALA A 190 -28.09 8.22 -11.73
C ALA A 190 -28.74 7.57 -12.97
N SER A 191 -30.05 7.72 -13.12
CA SER A 191 -30.79 7.30 -14.32
C SER A 191 -30.20 7.95 -15.58
N GLY A 192 -29.99 7.16 -16.64
CA GLY A 192 -29.39 7.62 -17.90
C GLY A 192 -27.86 7.59 -17.97
N LYS A 193 -27.18 7.05 -16.95
CA LYS A 193 -25.74 6.76 -16.99
C LYS A 193 -25.45 5.43 -17.70
N LEU A 194 -24.27 5.33 -18.31
CA LEU A 194 -23.81 4.11 -19.00
C LEU A 194 -23.47 2.96 -18.02
N SER A 195 -23.03 3.29 -16.80
CA SER A 195 -22.76 2.34 -15.72
C SER A 195 -23.83 2.40 -14.62
N SER A 196 -24.16 1.24 -14.05
CA SER A 196 -25.07 1.11 -12.89
C SER A 196 -24.43 1.53 -11.57
N THR A 197 -23.10 1.65 -11.51
CA THR A 197 -22.34 2.10 -10.33
C THR A 197 -21.45 3.28 -10.67
N LEU A 198 -21.27 4.19 -9.72
CA LEU A 198 -20.22 5.21 -9.83
C LEU A 198 -18.90 4.57 -9.41
N GLY A 199 -17.83 4.83 -10.15
CA GLY A 199 -16.51 4.33 -9.76
C GLY A 199 -15.87 5.13 -8.63
N ILE A 200 -14.84 4.57 -7.99
CA ILE A 200 -14.04 5.22 -6.95
C ILE A 200 -12.55 4.99 -7.22
N SER A 201 -11.76 6.05 -7.38
CA SER A 201 -10.30 5.98 -7.45
C SER A 201 -9.70 6.63 -6.22
N VAL A 202 -8.75 5.97 -5.57
CA VAL A 202 -7.99 6.55 -4.45
C VAL A 202 -6.57 6.82 -4.90
N SER A 203 -6.08 8.04 -4.68
CA SER A 203 -4.71 8.43 -5.01
C SER A 203 -4.01 9.04 -3.81
N THR A 204 -2.72 8.78 -3.66
CA THR A 204 -1.86 9.39 -2.64
C THR A 204 -0.41 9.38 -3.09
N GLU A 205 0.39 10.33 -2.61
CA GLU A 205 1.85 10.33 -2.73
C GLU A 205 2.57 9.41 -1.75
N ASN A 206 1.85 8.71 -0.88
CA ASN A 206 2.42 7.86 0.17
C ASN A 206 2.25 6.37 -0.16
N LEU A 207 2.92 5.50 0.61
CA LEU A 207 2.62 4.08 0.67
C LEU A 207 1.15 3.86 1.04
N ILE A 208 0.48 2.94 0.34
CA ILE A 208 -0.88 2.54 0.67
C ILE A 208 -0.97 1.10 1.18
N TYR A 209 -1.69 0.94 2.28
CA TYR A 209 -2.13 -0.35 2.80
C TYR A 209 -3.58 -0.61 2.43
N ILE A 210 -3.89 -1.82 1.96
CA ILE A 210 -5.28 -2.32 1.94
C ILE A 210 -5.41 -3.34 3.05
N TRP A 211 -6.34 -3.13 3.97
CA TRP A 211 -6.61 -4.05 5.05
C TRP A 211 -7.85 -4.90 4.75
N GLY A 212 -7.59 -6.18 4.48
CA GLY A 212 -8.60 -7.20 4.26
C GLY A 212 -9.18 -7.14 2.85
N ASN A 213 -10.44 -7.55 2.75
CA ASN A 213 -11.18 -7.55 1.49
C ASN A 213 -11.40 -6.13 0.96
N TYR A 214 -11.29 -5.95 -0.37
CA TYR A 214 -11.50 -4.67 -1.02
C TYR A 214 -12.18 -4.81 -2.37
N ASN A 215 -13.33 -4.13 -2.53
CA ASN A 215 -14.20 -4.16 -3.71
C ASN A 215 -14.69 -5.57 -4.11
N THR A 216 -14.81 -6.45 -3.12
CA THR A 216 -15.34 -7.81 -3.19
C THR A 216 -15.52 -8.33 -1.78
N THR A 217 -16.47 -9.24 -1.55
CA THR A 217 -16.65 -9.90 -0.24
C THR A 217 -15.87 -11.22 -0.11
N GLY A 218 -15.18 -11.65 -1.17
CA GLY A 218 -14.47 -12.92 -1.23
C GLY A 218 -14.66 -13.62 -2.56
N ILE A 219 -14.30 -14.91 -2.61
CA ILE A 219 -14.51 -15.79 -3.75
C ILE A 219 -15.55 -16.85 -3.42
N ASN A 220 -16.32 -17.28 -4.41
CA ASN A 220 -17.29 -18.36 -4.24
C ASN A 220 -16.62 -19.73 -4.03
N ALA A 221 -15.49 -19.96 -4.69
CA ALA A 221 -14.69 -21.17 -4.60
C ALA A 221 -13.25 -20.91 -5.07
N ALA A 222 -12.31 -21.73 -4.59
CA ALA A 222 -10.90 -21.67 -4.99
C ALA A 222 -10.70 -22.18 -6.41
N PRO A 223 -10.03 -21.45 -7.31
CA PRO A 223 -9.65 -21.98 -8.61
C PRO A 223 -8.58 -23.10 -8.46
N PRO A 224 -8.47 -24.02 -9.44
CA PRO A 224 -7.39 -25.01 -9.46
C PRO A 224 -6.02 -24.34 -9.54
N SER A 225 -5.02 -24.92 -8.89
CA SER A 225 -3.65 -24.39 -8.89
C SER A 225 -3.15 -24.09 -10.32
N GLY A 226 -2.59 -22.89 -10.50
CA GLY A 226 -2.10 -22.42 -11.79
C GLY A 226 -3.17 -21.82 -12.72
N THR A 227 -4.41 -21.63 -12.23
CA THR A 227 -5.51 -21.07 -13.03
C THR A 227 -5.84 -19.65 -12.61
N ALA A 228 -5.69 -18.69 -13.53
CA ALA A 228 -6.16 -17.32 -13.35
C ALA A 228 -7.62 -17.18 -13.79
N ALA A 229 -8.58 -17.67 -12.98
CA ALA A 229 -10.00 -17.80 -13.36
C ALA A 229 -10.97 -16.77 -12.72
N LEU A 230 -10.50 -15.94 -11.79
CA LEU A 230 -11.37 -15.02 -11.05
C LEU A 230 -11.82 -13.79 -11.86
N ASN A 231 -11.37 -13.67 -13.11
CA ASN A 231 -11.55 -12.50 -13.96
C ASN A 231 -12.94 -12.37 -14.60
N ASP A 232 -13.77 -13.42 -14.58
CA ASP A 232 -15.11 -13.41 -15.18
C ASP A 232 -16.18 -13.72 -14.12
N PRO A 233 -17.14 -12.80 -13.85
CA PRO A 233 -18.23 -13.06 -12.91
C PRO A 233 -19.17 -14.20 -13.33
N ALA A 234 -19.14 -14.64 -14.59
CA ALA A 234 -19.91 -15.78 -15.08
C ALA A 234 -19.16 -17.13 -14.97
N ALA A 235 -17.87 -17.12 -14.62
CA ALA A 235 -17.09 -18.34 -14.49
C ALA A 235 -17.44 -19.14 -13.23
N THR A 236 -17.01 -20.41 -13.20
CA THR A 236 -17.19 -21.30 -12.04
C THR A 236 -16.57 -20.71 -10.77
N TYR A 237 -15.45 -20.01 -10.89
CA TYR A 237 -14.73 -19.35 -9.80
C TYR A 237 -14.75 -17.85 -10.05
N HIS A 238 -15.33 -17.07 -9.14
CA HIS A 238 -15.48 -15.63 -9.30
C HIS A 238 -15.59 -14.92 -7.96
N TYR A 239 -15.43 -13.59 -8.01
CA TYR A 239 -15.67 -12.73 -6.87
C TYR A 239 -17.15 -12.54 -6.56
N THR A 240 -17.48 -12.56 -5.28
CA THR A 240 -18.82 -12.28 -4.78
C THR A 240 -19.00 -10.82 -4.39
N GLY A 241 -20.24 -10.34 -4.46
CA GLY A 241 -20.60 -8.96 -4.11
C GLY A 241 -20.52 -7.99 -5.29
N ASN A 242 -20.69 -6.71 -4.99
CA ASN A 242 -20.72 -5.68 -6.04
C ASN A 242 -19.31 -5.32 -6.47
N GLN A 243 -19.18 -5.05 -7.77
CA GLN A 243 -17.91 -4.82 -8.44
C GLN A 243 -17.86 -3.38 -8.97
N VAL A 244 -17.53 -2.45 -8.09
CA VAL A 244 -17.43 -1.03 -8.42
C VAL A 244 -16.16 -0.78 -9.25
N PRO A 245 -16.20 0.00 -10.35
CA PRO A 245 -14.98 0.43 -11.04
C PRO A 245 -14.04 1.15 -10.07
N THR A 246 -12.94 0.51 -9.68
CA THR A 246 -12.09 0.99 -8.59
C THR A 246 -10.62 0.95 -8.96
N SER A 247 -9.89 2.02 -8.64
CA SER A 247 -8.43 2.05 -8.77
C SER A 247 -7.73 2.66 -7.57
N ILE A 248 -6.44 2.36 -7.45
CA ILE A 248 -5.53 2.86 -6.44
C ILE A 248 -4.26 3.35 -7.15
N VAL A 249 -3.84 4.57 -6.82
CA VAL A 249 -2.60 5.20 -7.33
C VAL A 249 -1.77 5.66 -6.14
N ALA A 250 -0.65 5.02 -5.86
CA ALA A 250 0.14 5.25 -4.63
C ALA A 250 1.64 5.20 -4.88
N ASP A 251 2.46 5.68 -3.94
CA ASP A 251 3.93 5.56 -4.05
C ASP A 251 4.38 4.09 -4.00
N GLY A 252 3.79 3.32 -3.11
CA GLY A 252 3.95 1.87 -3.00
C GLY A 252 2.64 1.20 -2.58
N PHE A 253 2.57 -0.12 -2.69
CA PHE A 253 1.38 -0.90 -2.35
C PHE A 253 1.72 -2.11 -1.48
N SER A 254 1.02 -2.25 -0.35
CA SER A 254 1.16 -3.39 0.54
C SER A 254 -0.21 -3.91 1.01
N PRO A 255 -0.63 -5.12 0.63
CA PRO A 255 -1.85 -5.72 1.14
C PRO A 255 -1.64 -6.34 2.53
N MET A 256 -2.67 -6.24 3.37
CA MET A 256 -2.75 -6.85 4.69
C MET A 256 -3.96 -7.78 4.74
N SER A 257 -3.78 -8.96 5.31
CA SER A 257 -4.84 -9.97 5.46
C SER A 257 -5.95 -9.48 6.38
N LYS A 258 -7.09 -10.18 6.37
CA LYS A 258 -8.22 -9.85 7.28
C LYS A 258 -7.88 -10.07 8.75
N THR A 259 -6.92 -10.95 9.03
CA THR A 259 -6.47 -11.24 10.39
C THR A 259 -5.21 -10.46 10.77
N TRP A 260 -4.78 -9.50 9.94
CA TRP A 260 -3.65 -8.65 10.27
C TRP A 260 -3.86 -7.96 11.61
N PHE A 261 -2.77 -7.81 12.36
CA PHE A 261 -2.73 -7.09 13.61
C PHE A 261 -1.49 -6.21 13.62
N ASP A 262 -1.67 -4.90 13.76
CA ASP A 262 -0.59 -3.92 13.58
C ASP A 262 0.65 -4.21 14.43
N SER A 263 0.46 -4.69 15.66
CA SER A 263 1.59 -4.99 16.54
C SER A 263 2.44 -6.17 16.08
N SER A 264 1.94 -7.04 15.20
CA SER A 264 2.67 -8.20 14.68
C SER A 264 3.94 -7.79 13.96
N SER A 265 3.90 -6.67 13.23
CA SER A 265 5.08 -6.09 12.57
C SER A 265 6.17 -5.70 13.56
N ALA A 266 5.83 -5.10 14.70
CA ALA A 266 6.77 -4.70 15.73
C ALA A 266 7.24 -5.90 16.58
N MET A 267 6.35 -6.86 16.85
CA MET A 267 6.69 -8.08 17.58
C MET A 267 7.70 -8.93 16.80
N TYR A 268 7.60 -8.95 15.47
CA TYR A 268 8.46 -9.71 14.59
C TYR A 268 8.96 -8.79 13.48
N PRO A 269 9.97 -7.92 13.72
CA PRO A 269 10.37 -6.89 12.76
C PRO A 269 11.10 -7.43 11.52
N ASP A 270 11.65 -8.64 11.61
CA ASP A 270 12.57 -9.26 10.65
C ASP A 270 12.28 -10.76 10.41
N THR A 271 11.15 -11.25 10.93
CA THR A 271 10.74 -12.66 10.87
C THR A 271 9.29 -12.79 10.41
N SER A 272 9.07 -12.77 9.09
CA SER A 272 7.73 -12.84 8.49
C SER A 272 6.97 -14.10 8.83
N THR A 273 7.68 -15.22 9.06
CA THR A 273 7.11 -16.53 9.40
C THR A 273 6.32 -16.58 10.70
N ASN A 274 6.35 -15.50 11.50
CA ASN A 274 5.50 -15.35 12.69
C ASN A 274 4.34 -14.35 12.52
N ARG A 275 4.24 -13.68 11.37
CA ARG A 275 3.18 -12.74 11.01
C ARG A 275 2.18 -13.44 10.09
N LEU A 276 1.44 -14.40 10.63
CA LEU A 276 0.62 -15.33 9.84
C LEU A 276 -0.60 -14.65 9.21
N ALA A 277 -0.68 -14.67 7.88
CA ALA A 277 -1.82 -14.13 7.13
C ALA A 277 -3.04 -15.03 7.26
N ASP A 278 -4.24 -14.42 7.35
CA ASP A 278 -5.52 -15.11 7.27
C ASP A 278 -5.62 -16.39 8.15
N LEU A 279 -5.02 -16.30 9.33
CA LEU A 279 -4.92 -17.42 10.26
C LEU A 279 -6.30 -17.82 10.79
N ASN A 280 -6.57 -19.12 10.91
CA ASN A 280 -7.82 -19.69 11.43
C ASN A 280 -9.08 -19.39 10.59
N LEU A 281 -8.94 -19.02 9.31
CA LEU A 281 -10.10 -18.97 8.43
C LEU A 281 -10.72 -20.36 8.21
N LEU A 282 -12.06 -20.41 8.26
CA LEU A 282 -12.85 -21.64 8.22
C LEU A 282 -13.01 -22.21 6.80
N THR A 283 -12.98 -21.36 5.77
CA THR A 283 -13.19 -21.75 4.38
C THR A 283 -12.26 -20.97 3.45
N VAL A 284 -11.98 -21.54 2.28
CA VAL A 284 -11.18 -20.87 1.24
C VAL A 284 -11.88 -19.63 0.68
N GLY A 285 -13.21 -19.63 0.61
CA GLY A 285 -14.00 -18.46 0.19
C GLY A 285 -13.85 -17.26 1.12
N ALA A 286 -13.38 -17.48 2.35
CA ALA A 286 -13.08 -16.42 3.29
C ALA A 286 -11.66 -15.85 3.15
N GLU A 287 -10.82 -16.30 2.23
CA GLU A 287 -9.47 -15.73 2.07
C GLU A 287 -9.50 -14.30 1.51
N THR A 288 -8.51 -13.50 1.87
CA THR A 288 -8.41 -12.08 1.52
C THR A 288 -8.45 -11.91 0.00
N SER A 289 -9.33 -11.03 -0.45
CA SER A 289 -9.66 -10.83 -1.85
C SER A 289 -9.73 -9.34 -2.20
N VAL A 290 -9.00 -8.93 -3.24
CA VAL A 290 -8.88 -7.53 -3.65
C VAL A 290 -9.20 -7.38 -5.13
N ARG A 291 -10.08 -6.43 -5.46
CA ARG A 291 -10.43 -6.10 -6.84
C ARG A 291 -10.20 -4.62 -7.14
N ALA A 292 -9.09 -4.26 -7.79
CA ALA A 292 -8.83 -2.87 -8.18
C ALA A 292 -7.74 -2.78 -9.26
N GLY A 293 -7.77 -1.73 -10.08
CA GLY A 293 -6.56 -1.33 -10.83
C GLY A 293 -5.56 -0.68 -9.88
N ILE A 294 -4.28 -1.04 -9.93
CA ILE A 294 -3.26 -0.51 -9.01
C ILE A 294 -2.06 0.00 -9.81
N ILE A 295 -1.86 1.32 -9.72
CA ILE A 295 -0.64 2.00 -10.16
C ILE A 295 0.20 2.27 -8.90
N ALA A 296 1.39 1.71 -8.82
CA ALA A 296 2.30 1.94 -7.70
C ALA A 296 3.77 1.79 -8.10
N GLY A 297 4.67 2.32 -7.29
CA GLY A 297 6.09 2.21 -7.49
C GLY A 297 6.69 0.91 -6.95
N ASN A 298 7.77 0.47 -7.58
CA ASN A 298 8.62 -0.63 -7.10
C ASN A 298 9.96 -0.08 -6.60
N ASN A 299 10.59 -0.75 -5.64
CA ASN A 299 11.93 -0.35 -5.22
C ASN A 299 12.94 -0.51 -6.36
N MET A 300 14.00 0.27 -6.31
CA MET A 300 15.12 0.12 -7.22
C MET A 300 15.93 -1.11 -6.80
N SER A 301 16.36 -1.93 -7.77
CA SER A 301 17.32 -3.01 -7.50
C SER A 301 18.72 -2.50 -7.74
N ALA A 302 19.68 -2.94 -6.92
CA ALA A 302 21.09 -2.60 -7.10
C ALA A 302 21.93 -3.86 -7.10
N LEU A 303 23.02 -3.84 -7.87
CA LEU A 303 23.97 -4.94 -7.87
C LEU A 303 24.90 -4.80 -6.65
N ALA A 304 24.60 -5.56 -5.59
CA ALA A 304 25.49 -5.77 -4.46
C ALA A 304 26.08 -7.18 -4.53
N GLY A 305 27.34 -7.29 -4.96
CA GLY A 305 28.00 -8.58 -5.12
C GLY A 305 27.63 -9.30 -6.43
N THR A 306 27.46 -10.62 -6.36
CA THR A 306 27.15 -11.46 -7.54
C THR A 306 25.65 -11.50 -7.79
N PRO A 307 25.19 -11.38 -9.05
CA PRO A 307 23.77 -11.52 -9.38
C PRO A 307 23.18 -12.84 -8.86
N ASP A 308 22.02 -12.77 -8.22
CA ASP A 308 21.32 -13.92 -7.66
C ASP A 308 19.79 -13.80 -7.84
N GLN A 309 19.03 -14.76 -7.31
CA GLN A 309 17.56 -14.79 -7.40
C GLN A 309 16.89 -14.30 -6.10
N GLY A 310 17.57 -13.43 -5.36
CA GLY A 310 17.33 -12.93 -4.00
C GLY A 310 17.45 -13.97 -2.90
N ASN A 311 18.23 -15.01 -3.19
CA ASN A 311 18.64 -16.04 -2.22
C ASN A 311 20.03 -15.79 -1.64
N GLY A 312 20.70 -14.71 -2.05
CA GLY A 312 22.00 -14.31 -1.53
C GLY A 312 21.91 -13.54 -0.22
N TYR A 313 23.06 -13.39 0.43
CA TYR A 313 23.22 -12.52 1.57
C TYR A 313 23.24 -11.06 1.09
N GLU A 314 22.12 -10.34 1.26
CA GLU A 314 21.94 -8.92 0.87
C GLU A 314 21.92 -8.66 -0.65
N SER A 315 21.00 -9.32 -1.36
CA SER A 315 20.88 -9.22 -2.82
C SER A 315 20.41 -7.86 -3.38
N ARG A 316 19.97 -6.93 -2.51
CA ARG A 316 19.42 -5.59 -2.86
C ARG A 316 18.45 -5.60 -4.06
N LEU A 317 17.62 -6.65 -4.16
CA LEU A 317 16.62 -6.82 -5.21
C LEU A 317 15.26 -6.26 -4.77
N ASN A 318 14.43 -5.86 -5.74
CA ASN A 318 13.05 -5.48 -5.49
C ASN A 318 12.05 -6.65 -5.55
N GLY A 319 12.51 -7.86 -5.93
CA GLY A 319 11.68 -9.06 -6.06
C GLY A 319 10.80 -9.12 -7.32
N GLY A 320 10.83 -8.12 -8.19
CA GLY A 320 10.05 -8.08 -9.43
C GLY A 320 8.53 -8.07 -9.23
N MET A 321 7.78 -8.49 -10.26
CA MET A 321 6.30 -8.44 -10.25
C MET A 321 5.68 -9.32 -9.15
N ILE A 322 6.35 -10.39 -8.75
CA ILE A 322 5.88 -11.28 -7.68
C ILE A 322 5.88 -10.60 -6.30
N ASN A 323 6.63 -9.50 -6.17
CA ASN A 323 6.71 -8.65 -4.99
C ASN A 323 6.17 -7.23 -5.23
N PHE A 324 5.48 -6.99 -6.36
CA PHE A 324 4.83 -5.70 -6.61
C PHE A 324 3.84 -5.35 -5.47
N PRO A 325 2.93 -6.26 -5.06
CA PRO A 325 2.33 -6.18 -3.74
C PRO A 325 3.38 -6.54 -2.70
N ARG A 326 3.69 -5.61 -1.82
CA ARG A 326 4.73 -5.80 -0.81
C ARG A 326 4.17 -6.51 0.41
N PHE A 327 4.10 -7.84 0.35
CA PHE A 327 3.63 -8.66 1.45
C PHE A 327 4.56 -8.55 2.65
N VAL A 328 3.98 -8.29 3.82
CA VAL A 328 4.69 -8.32 5.10
C VAL A 328 4.30 -9.51 5.96
N GLU A 329 3.28 -10.27 5.58
CA GLU A 329 2.82 -11.45 6.32
C GLU A 329 3.40 -12.74 5.72
N ASP A 330 3.30 -13.82 6.47
CA ASP A 330 3.50 -15.17 5.99
C ASP A 330 2.20 -15.77 5.51
N TRP A 331 2.14 -15.93 4.20
CA TRP A 331 1.04 -16.59 3.50
C TRP A 331 1.41 -18.02 3.07
N TYR A 332 2.71 -18.35 3.06
CA TYR A 332 3.22 -19.60 2.51
C TYR A 332 3.07 -20.75 3.50
N THR A 333 3.57 -20.59 4.73
CA THR A 333 3.58 -21.69 5.71
C THR A 333 2.18 -22.07 6.18
N VAL A 334 1.25 -21.11 6.11
CA VAL A 334 -0.18 -21.29 6.41
C VAL A 334 -1.02 -21.66 5.19
N SER A 335 -0.39 -21.80 4.01
CA SER A 335 -1.04 -22.19 2.75
C SER A 335 -2.24 -21.33 2.37
N ARG A 336 -2.09 -20.00 2.49
CA ARG A 336 -3.16 -19.02 2.24
C ARG A 336 -3.02 -18.35 0.89
N ARG A 337 -4.17 -18.02 0.30
CA ARG A 337 -4.27 -17.22 -0.93
C ARG A 337 -4.39 -15.74 -0.61
N TRP A 338 -3.83 -14.95 -1.50
CA TRP A 338 -4.25 -13.58 -1.69
C TRP A 338 -4.81 -13.46 -3.10
N ASN A 339 -6.13 -13.38 -3.18
CA ASN A 339 -6.86 -13.38 -4.45
C ASN A 339 -6.88 -11.96 -5.01
N TYR A 340 -6.53 -11.80 -6.28
CA TYR A 340 -6.50 -10.47 -6.91
C TYR A 340 -7.06 -10.48 -8.33
N VAL A 341 -7.96 -9.55 -8.63
CA VAL A 341 -8.38 -9.26 -10.02
C VAL A 341 -8.28 -7.76 -10.25
N GLY A 342 -7.55 -7.37 -11.29
CA GLY A 342 -7.26 -5.96 -11.50
C GLY A 342 -6.25 -5.74 -12.61
N SER A 343 -5.41 -4.73 -12.42
CA SER A 343 -4.26 -4.47 -13.29
C SER A 343 -3.13 -3.90 -12.46
N PHE A 344 -1.98 -4.56 -12.41
CA PHE A 344 -0.78 -4.01 -11.79
C PHE A 344 0.01 -3.21 -12.82
N ILE A 345 0.34 -1.97 -12.48
CA ILE A 345 1.00 -1.03 -13.38
C ILE A 345 2.17 -0.35 -12.64
N PRO A 346 3.38 -0.92 -12.71
CA PRO A 346 4.57 -0.31 -12.13
C PRO A 346 5.16 0.76 -13.06
N LEU A 347 4.90 2.03 -12.79
CA LEU A 347 5.35 3.14 -13.65
C LEU A 347 6.60 3.86 -13.15
N PHE A 348 6.98 3.72 -11.88
CA PHE A 348 8.05 4.50 -11.26
C PHE A 348 8.70 3.75 -10.08
N HIS A 349 9.75 4.36 -9.52
CA HIS A 349 10.37 3.88 -8.29
C HIS A 349 9.72 4.50 -7.06
N ALA A 350 9.42 3.66 -6.06
CA ALA A 350 8.84 4.14 -4.82
C ALA A 350 9.89 4.85 -3.96
N THR A 351 9.42 5.83 -3.20
CA THR A 351 10.20 6.61 -2.22
C THR A 351 9.97 6.14 -0.78
N GLN A 352 8.95 5.30 -0.55
CA GLN A 352 8.67 4.65 0.71
C GLN A 352 8.62 3.12 0.56
N ALA A 353 8.73 2.43 1.69
CA ALA A 353 8.94 0.99 1.80
C ALA A 353 10.14 0.47 0.99
N VAL A 354 11.25 1.21 0.96
CA VAL A 354 12.39 1.01 0.04
C VAL A 354 13.31 -0.18 0.38
N GLY A 355 13.05 -0.89 1.48
CA GLY A 355 13.85 -2.04 1.89
C GLY A 355 13.97 -3.14 0.83
N PRO A 356 15.09 -3.88 0.84
CA PRO A 356 15.33 -4.92 -0.14
C PRO A 356 14.38 -6.09 0.09
N TRP A 357 13.96 -6.72 -0.99
CA TRP A 357 13.25 -7.98 -0.93
C TRP A 357 14.15 -9.08 -0.34
N SER A 358 13.66 -9.76 0.70
CA SER A 358 14.36 -10.90 1.31
C SER A 358 13.38 -11.96 1.82
N TYR A 359 13.66 -13.21 1.48
CA TYR A 359 12.91 -14.39 1.91
C TYR A 359 13.79 -15.47 2.55
N VAL A 360 15.07 -15.18 2.80
CA VAL A 360 16.06 -16.12 3.33
C VAL A 360 16.48 -15.78 4.76
N SER A 361 16.71 -16.82 5.56
CA SER A 361 17.18 -16.67 6.94
C SER A 361 18.56 -16.01 6.98
N PRO A 362 18.85 -15.16 7.99
CA PRO A 362 18.05 -14.93 9.20
C PRO A 362 17.12 -13.70 9.11
N TYR A 363 17.12 -12.97 7.99
CA TYR A 363 16.31 -11.77 7.77
C TYR A 363 15.22 -12.06 6.71
N ILE A 364 14.02 -12.41 7.16
CA ILE A 364 12.90 -12.80 6.29
C ILE A 364 11.79 -11.76 6.43
N ILE A 365 11.62 -10.91 5.43
CA ILE A 365 10.54 -9.92 5.41
C ILE A 365 9.37 -10.31 4.52
N TYR A 366 9.60 -11.24 3.58
CA TYR A 366 8.64 -11.66 2.57
C TYR A 366 8.38 -13.18 2.63
N GLN A 367 7.12 -13.56 2.54
CA GLN A 367 6.68 -14.95 2.30
C GLN A 367 5.44 -14.91 1.37
N PRO A 368 5.49 -15.56 0.19
CA PRO A 368 4.50 -15.35 -0.86
C PRO A 368 3.17 -16.06 -0.56
N PRO A 369 2.03 -15.51 -1.00
CA PRO A 369 0.77 -16.24 -1.02
C PRO A 369 0.68 -17.22 -2.18
N ILE A 370 -0.31 -18.11 -2.11
CA ILE A 370 -0.88 -18.72 -3.31
C ILE A 370 -1.55 -17.58 -4.12
N ARG A 371 -1.13 -17.42 -5.37
CA ARG A 371 -1.50 -16.26 -6.21
C ARG A 371 -2.59 -16.65 -7.21
N ASP A 372 -3.82 -16.29 -6.89
CA ASP A 372 -4.94 -16.36 -7.84
C ASP A 372 -5.16 -14.97 -8.43
N TRP A 373 -4.22 -14.57 -9.29
CA TRP A 373 -4.13 -13.22 -9.85
C TRP A 373 -4.57 -13.23 -11.31
N ALA A 374 -5.50 -12.35 -11.67
CA ALA A 374 -6.00 -12.24 -13.03
C ALA A 374 -6.23 -10.78 -13.44
N PHE A 375 -6.20 -10.53 -14.76
CA PHE A 375 -6.60 -9.23 -15.30
C PHE A 375 -8.12 -9.05 -15.19
N ASP A 376 -8.58 -7.88 -14.76
CA ASP A 376 -10.02 -7.59 -14.71
C ASP A 376 -10.57 -7.32 -16.12
N VAL A 377 -11.29 -8.29 -16.69
CA VAL A 377 -11.84 -8.14 -18.05
C VAL A 377 -12.85 -7.01 -18.17
N SER A 378 -13.45 -6.55 -17.07
CA SER A 378 -14.32 -5.38 -17.12
C SER A 378 -13.57 -4.09 -17.45
N PHE A 379 -12.24 -4.04 -17.26
CA PHE A 379 -11.43 -2.90 -17.68
C PHE A 379 -11.26 -2.81 -19.21
N GLN A 380 -11.76 -3.79 -19.98
CA GLN A 380 -11.86 -3.67 -21.44
C GLN A 380 -13.09 -2.86 -21.87
N ASP A 381 -14.06 -2.66 -20.98
CA ASP A 381 -15.24 -1.86 -21.21
C ASP A 381 -14.99 -0.42 -20.74
N PRO A 382 -14.93 0.58 -21.64
CA PRO A 382 -14.70 1.98 -21.29
C PRO A 382 -15.71 2.54 -20.29
N THR A 383 -16.92 1.97 -20.22
CA THR A 383 -17.97 2.40 -19.28
C THR A 383 -17.77 1.84 -17.86
N ARG A 384 -16.85 0.89 -17.69
CA ARG A 384 -16.51 0.22 -16.43
C ARG A 384 -15.08 0.50 -15.98
N LEU A 385 -14.42 1.48 -16.59
CA LEU A 385 -13.12 1.95 -16.14
C LEU A 385 -13.24 2.74 -14.84
N PRO A 386 -12.28 2.59 -13.91
CA PRO A 386 -12.19 3.46 -12.75
C PRO A 386 -12.11 4.95 -13.14
N PRO A 387 -12.61 5.87 -12.30
CA PRO A 387 -12.52 7.30 -12.57
C PRO A 387 -11.08 7.75 -12.75
N ALA A 388 -10.85 8.67 -13.69
CA ALA A 388 -9.52 9.18 -14.04
C ALA A 388 -8.51 8.11 -14.51
N THR A 389 -8.99 6.97 -15.05
CA THR A 389 -8.12 6.00 -15.72
C THR A 389 -7.34 6.68 -16.86
N PRO A 390 -6.00 6.55 -16.92
CA PRO A 390 -5.21 7.10 -18.03
C PRO A 390 -5.64 6.51 -19.37
N LEU A 391 -5.81 7.36 -20.38
CA LEU A 391 -6.19 6.96 -21.73
C LEU A 391 -5.06 7.29 -22.70
N PHE A 392 -4.64 6.30 -23.51
CA PHE A 392 -3.82 6.56 -24.69
C PHE A 392 -4.74 6.76 -25.89
N GLN A 393 -4.57 7.88 -26.60
CA GLN A 393 -5.29 8.14 -27.84
C GLN A 393 -4.42 7.71 -29.03
N HIS A 394 -4.82 6.64 -29.71
CA HIS A 394 -4.23 6.26 -30.99
C HIS A 394 -4.91 7.07 -32.10
N LEU A 395 -4.12 7.86 -32.83
CA LEU A 395 -4.57 8.55 -34.04
C LEU A 395 -4.01 7.81 -35.24
N GLU A 396 -4.87 7.12 -35.98
CA GLU A 396 -4.51 6.52 -37.26
C GLU A 396 -5.02 7.44 -38.39
N PRO A 397 -4.12 8.07 -39.17
CA PRO A 397 -4.52 8.85 -40.33
C PRO A 397 -5.06 7.90 -41.40
N THR A 398 -6.37 7.92 -41.63
CA THR A 398 -7.03 7.04 -42.62
C THR A 398 -6.93 7.56 -44.07
N GLY A 399 -6.33 8.75 -44.27
CA GLY A 399 -6.03 9.29 -45.60
C GLY A 399 -5.75 10.79 -45.59
N PHE A 400 -5.31 11.31 -46.74
CA PHE A 400 -5.17 12.73 -47.01
C PHE A 400 -6.13 13.14 -48.12
N LYS A 401 -6.76 14.32 -47.99
CA LYS A 401 -7.52 14.96 -49.07
C LYS A 401 -6.86 16.30 -49.40
N GLN A 402 -6.52 16.50 -50.66
CA GLN A 402 -6.12 17.81 -51.17
C GLN A 402 -7.36 18.72 -51.21
N ILE A 403 -7.27 19.89 -50.59
CA ILE A 403 -8.25 20.97 -50.77
C ILE A 403 -7.74 21.80 -51.96
N LEU A 404 -8.51 21.81 -53.05
CA LEU A 404 -8.26 22.61 -54.26
C LEU A 404 -8.81 24.02 -54.10
#